data_AF-A0A1I0SBG7-F1
#
_entry.id   AF-A0A1I0SBG7-F1
#
_cell.length_a   1.000
_cell.length_b   1.000
_cell.length_c   1.000
_cell.angle_alpha   90.00
_cell.angle_beta   90.00
_cell.angle_gamma   90.00
#
_symmetry.space_group_name_H-M   'P 1'
#
loop_
_entity.id
_entity.type
_entity.pdbx_description
1 polymer ?
#
loop_
_entity_poly.entity_id
_entity_poly.type
_entity_poly.pdbx_seq_one_letter_code
_entity_poly.pdbx_strand_id
1 'polypeptide(L)'
;MKNIILIASILLIGSYSVCAQQGPSRAQVVKAGADKSLAAKDYSRIFLPNIGVSDAQKSQVNKLILELFDAKRALHAQDRKNPGVYAQQQPGLFNTFKTKLTGVLNAQQMSTFLASKPATDDKANMLSSIFY
;
A
#
# COMPACT_ATOMS: atom_id res chain seq x y z
N MET A 1 -1.00 0.98 71.71
CA MET A 1 -1.81 0.82 70.49
C MET A 1 -0.86 0.71 69.30
N LYS A 2 -0.97 -0.41 68.56
CA LYS A 2 -0.48 -0.70 67.20
C LYS A 2 0.99 -0.40 66.85
N ASN A 3 1.85 -1.31 67.31
CA ASN A 3 2.79 -2.17 66.58
C ASN A 3 3.25 -1.80 65.15
N ILE A 4 4.54 -2.14 64.92
CA ILE A 4 5.23 -2.62 63.70
C ILE A 4 6.34 -1.65 63.25
N ILE A 5 7.63 -1.84 63.54
CA ILE A 5 8.59 -2.93 63.21
C ILE A 5 9.35 -2.65 61.89
N LEU A 6 10.66 -2.41 62.08
CA LEU A 6 11.84 -2.96 61.39
C LEU A 6 12.29 -2.54 59.97
N ILE A 7 13.61 -2.30 59.95
CA ILE A 7 14.64 -2.87 59.03
C ILE A 7 14.89 -2.18 57.69
N ALA A 8 15.99 -1.43 57.71
CA ALA A 8 17.25 -1.72 57.03
C ALA A 8 17.35 -1.71 55.48
N SER A 9 18.35 -0.92 55.06
CA SER A 9 19.45 -1.34 54.20
C SER A 9 19.25 -1.50 52.68
N ILE A 10 20.10 -0.73 51.99
CA ILE A 10 20.76 -1.01 50.71
C ILE A 10 19.85 -0.95 49.48
N LEU A 11 19.95 0.17 48.76
CA LEU A 11 19.67 0.22 47.33
C LEU A 11 21.00 0.37 46.59
N LEU A 12 21.59 -0.79 46.32
CA LEU A 12 22.56 -1.00 45.24
C LEU A 12 21.79 -1.73 44.12
N ILE A 13 21.20 -0.97 43.20
CA ILE A 13 20.64 -1.46 41.93
C ILE A 13 20.87 -0.29 40.97
N GLY A 14 21.61 -0.39 39.88
CA GLY A 14 21.84 -1.52 39.00
C GLY A 14 21.83 -0.88 37.61
N SER A 15 22.80 -1.22 36.79
CA SER A 15 23.02 -0.65 35.46
C SER A 15 21.75 -0.73 34.62
N TYR A 16 21.02 0.38 34.50
CA TYR A 16 20.08 0.55 33.41
C TYR A 16 20.91 0.90 32.19
N SER A 17 21.28 -0.13 31.43
CA SER A 17 21.53 0.05 30.01
C SER A 17 20.34 0.81 29.46
N VAL A 18 20.53 2.10 29.21
CA VAL A 18 19.62 2.90 28.41
C VAL A 18 19.67 2.30 27.03
N CYS A 19 18.83 1.30 26.77
CA CYS A 19 18.34 1.08 25.43
C CYS A 19 17.64 2.38 25.08
N ALA A 20 18.37 3.27 24.39
CA ALA A 20 17.78 4.38 23.69
C ALA A 20 16.75 3.75 22.74
N GLN A 21 15.48 3.73 23.17
CA GLN A 21 14.37 3.55 22.27
C GLN A 21 14.39 4.79 21.39
N GLN A 22 15.19 4.73 20.33
CA GLN A 22 15.04 5.63 19.20
C GLN A 22 13.60 5.42 18.74
N GLY A 23 12.74 6.37 19.12
CA GLY A 23 11.38 6.43 18.61
C GLY A 23 11.42 6.32 17.08
N PRO A 24 10.35 5.79 16.46
CA PRO A 24 10.31 5.62 15.03
C PRO A 24 10.71 6.93 14.36
N SER A 25 11.64 6.85 13.40
CA SER A 25 12.14 8.05 12.73
C SER A 25 10.98 8.84 12.13
N ARG A 26 11.13 10.16 11.98
CA ARG A 26 10.10 11.01 11.36
C ARG A 26 9.62 10.45 10.02
N ALA A 27 10.51 9.82 9.25
CA ALA A 27 10.17 9.11 8.02
C ALA A 27 9.25 7.89 8.26
N GLN A 28 9.48 7.11 9.32
CA GLN A 28 8.63 5.98 9.69
C GLN A 28 7.25 6.43 10.19
N VAL A 29 7.19 7.53 10.96
CA VAL A 29 5.92 8.10 11.44
C VAL A 29 5.09 8.66 10.28
N VAL A 30 5.72 9.39 9.36
CA VAL A 30 5.07 9.90 8.14
C VAL A 30 4.62 8.75 7.24
N LYS A 31 5.45 7.72 7.07
CA LYS A 31 5.09 6.52 6.31
C LYS A 31 3.90 5.80 6.93
N ALA A 32 3.90 5.58 8.24
CA ALA A 32 2.80 4.94 8.95
C ALA A 32 1.50 5.78 8.90
N GLY A 33 1.61 7.11 8.97
CA GLY A 33 0.47 8.02 8.80
C GLY A 33 -0.10 7.98 7.38
N ALA A 34 0.78 7.96 6.37
CA ALA A 34 0.38 7.80 4.97
C ALA A 34 -0.25 6.42 4.72
N ASP A 35 0.33 5.35 5.25
CA ASP A 35 -0.22 3.98 5.16
C ASP A 35 -1.62 3.91 5.79
N LYS A 36 -1.85 4.56 6.94
CA LYS A 36 -3.18 4.68 7.56
C LYS A 36 -4.17 5.47 6.70
N SER A 37 -3.75 6.60 6.12
CA SER A 37 -4.61 7.41 5.24
C SER A 37 -4.95 6.68 3.94
N LEU A 38 -4.03 5.87 3.41
CA LEU A 38 -4.24 5.03 2.24
C LEU A 38 -5.13 3.83 2.57
N ALA A 39 -5.03 3.28 3.78
CA ALA A 39 -5.96 2.24 4.26
C ALA A 39 -7.38 2.80 4.48
N ALA A 40 -7.52 4.09 4.84
CA ALA A 40 -8.82 4.73 5.02
C ALA A 40 -9.62 4.89 3.71
N LYS A 41 -8.95 4.91 2.54
CA LYS A 41 -9.58 4.83 1.22
C LYS A 41 -9.30 3.47 0.61
N ASP A 42 -10.25 2.55 0.71
CA ASP A 42 -10.10 1.18 0.19
C ASP A 42 -10.24 1.12 -1.34
N TYR A 43 -9.21 1.59 -2.04
CA TYR A 43 -9.12 1.53 -3.50
C TYR A 43 -9.14 0.09 -4.03
N SER A 44 -8.61 -0.86 -3.26
CA SER A 44 -8.65 -2.28 -3.60
C SER A 44 -10.07 -2.80 -3.77
N ARG A 45 -11.02 -2.36 -2.93
CA ARG A 45 -12.44 -2.72 -3.07
C ARG A 45 -13.10 -2.15 -4.34
N ILE A 46 -12.64 -1.00 -4.82
CA ILE A 46 -13.20 -0.33 -6.00
C ILE A 46 -12.61 -0.92 -7.29
N PHE A 47 -11.29 -1.08 -7.32
CA PHE A 47 -10.55 -1.45 -8.54
C PHE A 47 -10.20 -2.93 -8.62
N LEU A 48 -10.36 -3.69 -7.54
CA LEU A 48 -10.19 -5.14 -7.51
C LEU A 48 -11.35 -5.80 -6.73
N PRO A 49 -12.62 -5.50 -7.06
CA PRO A 49 -13.79 -5.85 -6.24
C PRO A 49 -13.97 -7.37 -6.01
N ASN A 50 -13.48 -8.19 -6.94
CA ASN A 50 -13.58 -9.66 -6.86
C ASN A 50 -12.29 -10.33 -6.38
N ILE A 51 -11.30 -9.54 -5.95
CA ILE A 51 -10.06 -10.04 -5.39
C ILE A 51 -10.17 -9.91 -3.88
N GLY A 52 -10.12 -11.04 -3.17
CA GLY A 52 -10.11 -11.06 -1.72
C GLY A 52 -8.80 -10.49 -1.15
N VAL A 53 -8.60 -9.18 -1.25
CA VAL A 53 -7.42 -8.48 -0.73
C VAL A 53 -7.50 -8.42 0.80
N SER A 54 -6.54 -9.06 1.47
CA SER A 54 -6.48 -9.08 2.94
C SER A 54 -6.07 -7.73 3.51
N ASP A 55 -6.39 -7.49 4.79
CA ASP A 55 -6.01 -6.23 5.48
C ASP A 55 -4.51 -5.96 5.45
N ALA A 56 -3.68 -7.01 5.52
CA ALA A 56 -2.23 -6.91 5.41
C ALA A 56 -1.75 -6.45 4.02
N GLN A 57 -2.52 -6.75 2.96
CA GLN A 57 -2.19 -6.40 1.57
C GLN A 57 -2.72 -5.02 1.17
N LYS A 58 -3.81 -4.55 1.80
CA LYS A 58 -4.56 -3.34 1.40
C LYS A 58 -3.69 -2.11 1.20
N SER A 59 -2.84 -1.76 2.17
CA SER A 59 -2.01 -0.55 2.08
C SER A 59 -1.14 -0.58 0.81
N GLN A 60 -0.47 -1.71 0.57
CA GLN A 60 0.41 -1.87 -0.57
C GLN A 60 -0.36 -1.94 -1.90
N VAL A 61 -1.50 -2.63 -1.95
CA VAL A 61 -2.36 -2.65 -3.14
C VAL A 61 -2.87 -1.24 -3.48
N ASN A 62 -3.37 -0.49 -2.49
CA ASN A 62 -3.84 0.88 -2.67
C ASN A 62 -2.74 1.80 -3.19
N LYS A 63 -1.53 1.67 -2.64
CA LYS A 63 -0.35 2.39 -3.13
C LYS A 63 -0.07 2.08 -4.61
N LEU A 64 -0.05 0.81 -5.00
CA LEU A 64 0.21 0.40 -6.39
C LEU A 64 -0.85 0.93 -7.36
N ILE A 65 -2.12 0.93 -6.96
CA ILE A 65 -3.23 1.49 -7.75
C ILE A 65 -3.03 2.99 -7.97
N LEU A 66 -2.67 3.75 -6.92
CA LEU A 66 -2.41 5.18 -7.04
C LEU A 66 -1.20 5.48 -7.93
N GLU A 67 -0.09 4.74 -7.74
CA GLU A 67 1.09 4.86 -8.60
C GLU A 67 0.75 4.61 -10.08
N LEU A 68 -0.09 3.61 -10.37
CA LEU A 68 -0.58 3.34 -11.72
C LEU A 68 -1.36 4.55 -12.26
N PHE A 69 -2.32 5.07 -11.51
CA PHE A 69 -3.15 6.18 -11.98
C PHE A 69 -2.38 7.49 -12.16
N ASP A 70 -1.40 7.76 -11.29
CA ASP A 70 -0.48 8.88 -11.45
C ASP A 70 0.30 8.77 -12.76
N ALA A 71 0.85 7.58 -13.03
CA ALA A 71 1.59 7.32 -14.26
C ALA A 71 0.69 7.43 -15.51
N LYS A 72 -0.54 6.90 -15.47
CA LYS A 72 -1.51 7.02 -16.58
C LYS A 72 -1.90 8.48 -16.84
N ARG A 73 -2.10 9.26 -15.78
CA ARG A 73 -2.38 10.71 -15.90
C ARG A 73 -1.22 11.46 -16.53
N ALA A 74 0.02 11.15 -16.13
CA ALA A 74 1.22 11.70 -16.77
C ALA A 74 1.28 11.29 -18.25
N LEU A 75 0.97 10.04 -18.57
CA LEU A 75 0.97 9.53 -19.93
C LEU A 75 -0.10 10.22 -20.81
N HIS A 76 -1.32 10.42 -20.30
CA HIS A 76 -2.35 11.21 -21.00
C HIS A 76 -1.91 12.67 -21.22
N ALA A 77 -1.15 13.26 -20.30
CA ALA A 77 -0.60 14.60 -20.51
C ALA A 77 0.46 14.63 -21.62
N GLN A 78 1.23 13.55 -21.79
CA GLN A 78 2.18 13.40 -22.88
C GLN A 78 1.48 13.14 -24.22
N ASP A 79 0.45 12.31 -24.23
CA ASP A 79 -0.34 11.98 -25.43
C ASP A 79 -1.01 13.21 -26.04
N ARG A 80 -1.45 14.16 -25.21
CA ARG A 80 -1.94 15.47 -25.66
C ARG A 80 -0.91 16.29 -26.44
N LYS A 81 0.39 16.06 -26.20
CA LYS A 81 1.49 16.73 -26.92
C LYS A 81 1.93 15.91 -28.12
N ASN A 82 1.96 14.58 -27.97
CA ASN A 82 2.44 13.62 -28.94
C ASN A 82 1.39 12.49 -29.09
N PRO A 83 0.39 12.64 -29.97
CA PRO A 83 -0.69 11.66 -30.12
C PRO A 83 -0.17 10.26 -30.43
N GLY A 84 -0.68 9.25 -29.71
CA GLY A 84 -0.32 7.85 -29.88
C GLY A 84 0.71 7.34 -28.86
N VAL A 85 1.35 8.24 -28.12
CA VAL A 85 2.25 7.87 -27.02
C VAL A 85 1.54 7.05 -25.96
N TYR A 86 0.25 7.34 -25.69
CA TYR A 86 -0.51 6.55 -24.73
C TYR A 86 -0.60 5.08 -25.17
N ALA A 87 -1.08 4.82 -26.39
CA ALA A 87 -1.25 3.47 -26.90
C ALA A 87 0.08 2.68 -26.94
N GLN A 88 1.20 3.36 -27.20
CA GLN A 88 2.52 2.76 -27.24
C GLN A 88 3.06 2.39 -25.85
N GLN A 89 2.88 3.26 -24.85
CA GLN A 89 3.52 3.08 -23.54
C GLN A 89 2.63 2.45 -22.48
N GLN A 90 1.30 2.50 -22.65
CA GLN A 90 0.37 1.90 -21.70
C GLN A 90 0.75 0.44 -21.41
N PRO A 91 0.97 -0.46 -22.39
CA PRO A 91 1.19 -1.88 -22.09
C PRO A 91 2.41 -2.11 -21.19
N GLY A 92 3.46 -1.29 -21.34
CA GLY A 92 4.64 -1.31 -20.46
C GLY A 92 4.34 -0.84 -19.05
N LEU A 93 3.52 0.21 -18.92
CA LEU A 93 3.03 0.73 -17.65
C LEU A 93 2.14 -0.30 -16.92
N PHE A 94 1.20 -0.95 -17.63
CA PHE A 94 0.40 -2.03 -17.08
C PHE A 94 1.25 -3.23 -16.68
N ASN A 95 2.22 -3.64 -17.50
CA ASN A 95 3.13 -4.74 -17.15
C ASN A 95 3.95 -4.43 -15.89
N THR A 96 4.39 -3.18 -15.72
CA THR A 96 5.10 -2.75 -14.50
C THR A 96 4.20 -2.88 -13.27
N PHE A 97 2.95 -2.40 -13.36
CA PHE A 97 1.96 -2.55 -12.30
C PHE A 97 1.69 -4.03 -11.99
N LYS A 98 1.44 -4.85 -13.02
CA LYS A 98 1.21 -6.29 -12.92
C LYS A 98 2.35 -6.99 -12.17
N THR A 99 3.60 -6.72 -12.53
CA THR A 99 4.78 -7.30 -11.87
C THR A 99 4.87 -6.91 -10.40
N LYS A 100 4.64 -5.64 -10.06
CA LYS A 100 4.60 -5.18 -8.66
C LYS A 100 3.46 -5.83 -7.89
N LEU A 101 2.30 -5.99 -8.52
CA LEU A 101 1.11 -6.57 -7.91
C LEU A 101 1.31 -8.05 -7.59
N THR A 102 2.01 -8.81 -8.44
CA THR A 102 2.41 -10.21 -8.15
C THR A 102 3.30 -10.35 -6.92
N GLY A 103 4.04 -9.29 -6.54
CA GLY A 103 4.82 -9.28 -5.29
C GLY A 103 3.98 -9.08 -4.03
N VAL A 104 2.69 -8.79 -4.17
CA VAL A 104 1.77 -8.45 -3.06
C VAL A 104 0.61 -9.44 -2.98
N LEU A 105 0.05 -9.80 -4.13
CA LEU A 105 -1.02 -10.77 -4.26
C LEU A 105 -0.46 -12.19 -4.36
N ASN A 106 -1.16 -13.15 -3.78
CA ASN A 106 -0.85 -14.56 -4.00
C ASN A 106 -1.26 -15.01 -5.41
N ALA A 107 -0.81 -16.21 -5.81
CA ALA A 107 -1.05 -16.74 -7.15
C ALA A 107 -2.54 -16.82 -7.51
N GLN A 108 -3.41 -17.22 -6.57
CA GLN A 108 -4.84 -17.32 -6.80
C GLN A 108 -5.47 -15.94 -7.02
N GLN A 109 -5.17 -14.98 -6.14
CA GLN A 109 -5.62 -13.59 -6.28
C GLN A 109 -5.15 -13.00 -7.61
N MET A 110 -3.89 -13.25 -8.01
CA MET A 110 -3.35 -12.74 -9.25
C MET A 110 -4.03 -13.37 -10.48
N SER A 111 -4.30 -14.68 -10.44
CA SER A 111 -5.06 -15.38 -11.48
C SER A 111 -6.46 -14.79 -11.65
N THR A 112 -7.19 -14.60 -10.54
CA THR A 112 -8.52 -13.98 -10.56
C THR A 112 -8.47 -12.56 -11.10
N PHE A 113 -7.44 -11.77 -10.76
CA PHE A 113 -7.27 -10.41 -11.27
C PHE A 113 -7.13 -10.39 -12.79
N LEU A 114 -6.27 -11.25 -13.34
CA LEU A 114 -6.07 -11.33 -14.79
C LEU A 114 -7.30 -11.87 -15.53
N ALA A 115 -7.99 -12.85 -14.94
CA ALA A 115 -9.24 -13.37 -15.47
C ALA A 115 -10.39 -12.35 -15.44
N SER A 116 -10.31 -11.35 -14.55
CA SER A 116 -11.30 -10.28 -14.45
C SER A 116 -11.12 -9.18 -15.51
N LYS A 117 -10.12 -9.29 -16.41
CA LYS A 117 -9.88 -8.30 -17.47
C LYS A 117 -11.18 -8.04 -18.27
N PRO A 118 -11.67 -6.80 -18.33
CA PRO A 118 -12.85 -6.47 -19.13
C PRO A 118 -12.58 -6.73 -20.61
N ALA A 119 -13.59 -7.21 -21.34
CA ALA A 119 -13.48 -7.49 -22.78
C ALA A 119 -13.20 -6.22 -23.62
N THR A 120 -13.67 -5.06 -23.15
CA THR A 120 -13.56 -3.76 -23.82
C THR A 120 -13.16 -2.67 -22.82
N ASP A 121 -12.69 -1.53 -23.35
CA ASP A 121 -12.50 -0.30 -22.56
C ASP A 121 -13.85 0.36 -22.26
N ASP A 122 -14.57 -0.22 -21.30
CA ASP A 122 -15.80 0.37 -20.78
C ASP A 122 -15.47 1.33 -19.62
N LYS A 123 -15.72 2.63 -19.84
CA LYS A 123 -15.45 3.70 -18.86
C LYS A 123 -16.36 3.65 -17.63
N ALA A 124 -17.51 2.96 -17.70
CA ALA A 124 -18.36 2.73 -16.54
C ALA A 124 -17.78 1.64 -15.62
N ASN A 125 -16.98 0.73 -16.18
CA ASN A 125 -16.30 -0.30 -15.42
C ASN A 125 -14.96 0.22 -14.88
N MET A 126 -14.90 0.43 -13.57
CA MET A 126 -13.68 0.92 -12.90
C MET A 126 -12.47 0.02 -13.13
N LEU A 127 -12.67 -1.30 -13.33
CA LEU A 127 -11.59 -2.22 -13.63
C LEU A 127 -10.99 -1.96 -15.01
N SER A 128 -11.76 -1.46 -15.98
CA SER A 128 -11.23 -1.05 -17.29
C SER A 128 -10.16 0.02 -17.14
N SER A 129 -10.32 0.92 -16.16
CA SER A 129 -9.35 1.97 -15.86
C SER A 129 -8.00 1.44 -15.37
N ILE A 130 -7.90 0.17 -14.98
CA ILE A 130 -6.63 -0.51 -14.70
C ILE A 130 -6.01 -1.07 -15.98
N PHE A 131 -6.81 -1.75 -16.82
CA PHE A 131 -6.33 -2.50 -17.98
C PHE A 131 -6.09 -1.66 -19.25
N TYR A 132 -6.86 -0.60 -19.47
CA TYR A 132 -6.85 0.24 -20.67
C TYR A 132 -6.47 1.65 -20.30
#